data_AF-A0A7V7WTT0-F1
#
_entry.id   AF-A0A7V7WTT0-F1
#
_cell.length_a   1.000
_cell.length_b   1.000
_cell.length_c   1.000
_cell.angle_alpha   90.00
_cell.angle_beta   90.00
_cell.angle_gamma   90.00
#
_symmetry.space_group_name_H-M   'P 1'
#
loop_
_entity.id
_entity.type
_entity.pdbx_description
1 polymer ?
#
loop_
_entity_poly.entity_id
_entity_poly.type
_entity_poly.pdbx_seq_one_letter_code
_entity_poly.pdbx_strand_id
1 'polypeptide(L)'
;MVFHTLFALFMLAPLVMVVLVAFTDKGYISMPFDGASLRWFKALLHNDDFITAFYRSLGLAAGAASLAVVLALPAGMAIAWHRFKGREALLGLLLSPLMLPHIVLGIAMLRFLTQLGASSTMAGLVAAHTVVVMPYVLRLVVAAATGFERSVAHAAESLGASAWTVFRRIELPLILPGVAGGWLIAFINSFD
;
A
#
# COMPACT_ATOMS: atom_id res chain seq x y z
N MET A 1 -25.13 0.61 21.26
CA MET A 1 -25.59 1.15 19.96
C MET A 1 -25.39 2.66 19.86
N VAL A 2 -26.03 3.50 20.70
CA VAL A 2 -25.95 4.97 20.61
C VAL A 2 -24.52 5.52 20.59
N PHE A 3 -23.65 5.02 21.46
CA PHE A 3 -22.23 5.42 21.49
C PHE A 3 -21.51 5.15 20.16
N HIS A 4 -21.68 3.95 19.57
CA HIS A 4 -21.05 3.60 18.29
C HIS A 4 -21.55 4.49 17.15
N THR A 5 -22.84 4.84 17.14
CA THR A 5 -23.41 5.74 16.13
C THR A 5 -22.86 7.16 16.26
N LEU A 6 -22.79 7.71 17.48
CA LEU A 6 -22.22 9.04 17.72
C LEU A 6 -20.73 9.09 17.37
N PHE A 7 -19.99 8.05 17.72
CA PHE A 7 -18.59 7.91 17.38
C PHE A 7 -18.37 7.86 15.86
N ALA A 8 -19.13 7.04 15.14
CA ALA A 8 -19.05 6.95 13.68
C ALA A 8 -19.41 8.29 13.01
N LEU A 9 -20.45 8.97 13.50
CA LEU A 9 -20.84 10.30 12.99
C LEU A 9 -19.73 11.34 13.20
N PHE A 10 -19.11 11.33 14.39
CA PHE A 10 -17.99 12.22 14.70
C PHE A 10 -16.78 11.97 13.79
N MET A 11 -16.42 10.70 13.54
CA MET A 11 -15.32 10.36 12.62
C MET A 11 -15.62 10.78 11.16
N LEU A 12 -16.88 10.70 10.73
CA LEU A 12 -17.30 11.06 9.39
C LEU A 12 -17.53 12.57 9.21
N ALA A 13 -17.78 13.33 10.28
CA ALA A 13 -18.06 14.76 10.24
C ALA A 13 -17.04 15.59 9.41
N PRO A 14 -15.71 15.46 9.58
CA PRO A 14 -14.76 16.20 8.75
C PRO A 14 -14.82 15.82 7.27
N LEU A 15 -15.05 14.54 6.96
CA LEU A 15 -15.20 14.07 5.59
C LEU A 15 -16.45 14.66 4.92
N VAL A 16 -17.58 14.66 5.65
CA VAL A 16 -18.82 15.30 5.20
C VAL A 16 -18.60 16.79 4.95
N MET A 17 -17.86 17.47 5.82
CA MET A 17 -17.52 18.89 5.64
C MET A 17 -16.73 19.11 4.35
N VAL A 18 -15.70 18.32 4.07
CA VAL A 18 -14.91 18.41 2.82
C VAL A 18 -15.79 18.19 1.60
N VAL A 19 -16.69 17.19 1.64
CA VAL A 19 -17.63 16.92 0.55
C VAL A 19 -18.57 18.11 0.33
N LEU A 20 -19.14 18.69 1.39
CA LEU A 20 -20.02 19.86 1.28
C LEU A 20 -19.29 21.08 0.72
N VAL A 21 -18.06 21.34 1.17
CA VAL A 21 -17.23 22.45 0.67
C VAL A 21 -16.90 22.27 -0.82
N ALA A 22 -16.74 21.04 -1.30
CA ALA A 22 -16.47 20.76 -2.72
C ALA A 22 -17.63 21.19 -3.65
N PHE A 23 -18.86 21.30 -3.13
CA PHE A 23 -20.03 21.78 -3.85
C PHE A 23 -20.27 23.29 -3.72
N THR A 24 -19.28 24.06 -3.25
CA THR A 24 -19.41 25.53 -3.14
C THR A 24 -18.97 26.24 -4.41
N ASP A 25 -19.52 27.42 -4.63
CA ASP A 25 -19.10 28.36 -5.67
C ASP A 25 -18.12 29.43 -5.14
N LYS A 26 -17.63 29.32 -3.91
CA LYS A 26 -16.78 30.33 -3.27
C LYS A 26 -15.32 29.89 -3.22
N GLY A 27 -14.40 30.86 -3.27
CA GLY A 27 -12.95 30.64 -3.20
C GLY A 27 -12.41 30.40 -1.80
N TYR A 28 -13.30 30.27 -0.81
CA TYR A 28 -13.00 30.11 0.60
C TYR A 28 -13.91 29.05 1.22
N ILE A 29 -13.49 28.50 2.37
CA ILE A 29 -14.26 27.51 3.12
C ILE A 29 -15.61 28.13 3.50
N SER A 30 -16.66 27.65 2.86
CA SER A 30 -18.04 28.05 3.12
C SER A 30 -18.94 26.82 3.01
N MET A 31 -20.13 26.88 3.59
CA MET A 31 -21.12 25.83 3.42
C MET A 31 -22.03 26.18 2.23
N PRO A 32 -22.49 25.19 1.43
CA PRO A 32 -23.27 25.42 0.22
C PRO A 32 -24.74 25.80 0.53
N PHE A 33 -24.96 26.74 1.45
CA PHE A 33 -26.30 27.22 1.82
C PHE A 33 -26.93 28.13 0.74
N ASP A 34 -26.10 28.78 -0.07
CA ASP A 34 -26.54 29.70 -1.14
C ASP A 34 -26.78 28.98 -2.49
N GLY A 35 -26.53 27.66 -2.54
CA GLY A 35 -26.69 26.82 -3.73
C GLY A 35 -25.51 25.86 -3.94
N ALA A 36 -25.79 24.67 -4.49
CA ALA A 36 -24.76 23.70 -4.86
C ALA A 36 -24.17 24.03 -6.24
N SER A 37 -22.84 23.95 -6.36
CA SER A 37 -22.09 24.27 -7.57
C SER A 37 -21.12 23.15 -7.93
N LEU A 38 -21.00 22.86 -9.22
CA LEU A 38 -20.02 21.93 -9.77
C LEU A 38 -18.77 22.65 -10.31
N ARG A 39 -18.55 23.92 -9.94
CA ARG A 39 -17.45 24.73 -10.47
C ARG A 39 -16.11 24.07 -10.29
N TRP A 40 -15.81 23.55 -9.10
CA TRP A 40 -14.53 22.92 -8.80
C TRP A 40 -14.31 21.64 -9.59
N PHE A 41 -15.36 20.83 -9.78
CA PHE A 41 -15.30 19.64 -10.64
C PHE A 41 -15.02 20.01 -12.11
N LYS A 42 -15.68 21.05 -12.64
CA LYS A 42 -15.39 21.54 -14.00
C LYS A 42 -13.98 22.12 -14.12
N ALA A 43 -13.54 22.91 -13.14
CA ALA A 43 -12.19 23.47 -13.10
C ALA A 43 -11.12 22.39 -13.06
N LEU A 44 -11.36 21.31 -12.32
CA LEU A 44 -10.48 20.14 -12.26
C LEU A 44 -10.34 19.46 -13.62
N LEU A 45 -11.46 19.26 -14.31
CA LEU A 45 -11.50 18.61 -15.62
C LEU A 45 -10.84 19.42 -16.74
N HIS A 46 -10.68 20.74 -16.56
CA HIS A 46 -9.99 21.62 -17.50
C HIS A 46 -8.53 21.90 -17.10
N ASN A 47 -8.03 21.24 -16.05
CA ASN A 47 -6.66 21.39 -15.58
C ASN A 47 -5.84 20.14 -15.94
N ASP A 48 -5.19 20.18 -17.09
CA ASP A 48 -4.40 19.07 -17.63
C ASP A 48 -3.24 18.66 -16.71
N ASP A 49 -2.64 19.63 -15.99
CA ASP A 49 -1.56 19.36 -15.04
C ASP A 49 -2.08 18.52 -13.86
N PHE A 50 -3.26 18.85 -13.34
CA PHE A 50 -3.88 18.11 -12.25
C PHE A 50 -4.22 16.68 -12.68
N ILE A 51 -4.84 16.51 -13.86
CA ILE A 51 -5.20 15.20 -14.40
C ILE A 51 -3.94 14.35 -14.61
N THR A 52 -2.90 14.95 -15.19
CA THR A 52 -1.62 14.27 -15.43
C THR A 52 -0.95 13.86 -14.11
N ALA A 53 -0.94 14.75 -13.11
CA ALA A 53 -0.41 14.44 -11.77
C ALA A 53 -1.19 13.30 -11.10
N PHE A 54 -2.52 13.31 -11.19
CA PHE A 54 -3.37 12.25 -10.66
C PHE A 54 -3.02 10.87 -11.25
N TYR A 55 -2.92 10.76 -12.59
CA TYR A 55 -2.56 9.50 -13.23
C TYR A 55 -1.11 9.08 -12.93
N ARG A 56 -0.19 10.03 -12.77
CA ARG A 56 1.20 9.74 -12.34
C ARG A 56 1.23 9.17 -10.93
N SER A 57 0.51 9.77 -9.97
CA SER A 57 0.41 9.26 -8.59
C SER A 57 -0.27 7.89 -8.55
N LEU A 58 -1.33 7.69 -9.34
CA LEU A 58 -2.01 6.41 -9.44
C LEU A 58 -1.08 5.31 -9.98
N GLY A 59 -0.34 5.60 -11.06
CA GLY A 59 0.64 4.69 -11.65
C GLY A 59 1.80 4.40 -10.70
N LEU A 60 2.31 5.42 -10.00
CA LEU A 60 3.35 5.29 -8.98
C LEU A 60 2.90 4.38 -7.84
N ALA A 61 1.73 4.64 -7.25
CA ALA A 61 1.20 3.87 -6.14
C ALA A 61 0.91 2.42 -6.52
N ALA A 62 0.29 2.17 -7.68
CA ALA A 62 0.05 0.83 -8.18
C ALA A 62 1.36 0.08 -8.49
N GLY A 63 2.34 0.75 -9.09
CA GLY A 63 3.65 0.19 -9.39
C GLY A 63 4.43 -0.19 -8.13
N ALA A 64 4.49 0.73 -7.15
CA ALA A 64 5.18 0.52 -5.89
C ALA A 64 4.52 -0.59 -5.04
N ALA A 65 3.20 -0.59 -4.92
CA ALA A 65 2.46 -1.63 -4.20
C ALA A 65 2.65 -3.02 -4.84
N SER A 66 2.62 -3.10 -6.17
CA SER A 66 2.81 -4.36 -6.88
C SER A 66 4.24 -4.88 -6.75
N LEU A 67 5.24 -4.00 -6.89
CA LEU A 67 6.64 -4.39 -6.71
C LEU A 67 6.92 -4.79 -5.25
N ALA A 68 6.32 -4.09 -4.29
CA ALA A 68 6.36 -4.46 -2.89
C ALA A 68 5.79 -5.86 -2.64
N VAL A 69 4.67 -6.24 -3.25
CA VAL A 69 4.13 -7.61 -3.18
C VAL A 69 5.10 -8.62 -3.78
N VAL A 70 5.64 -8.36 -4.97
CA VAL A 70 6.58 -9.28 -5.63
C VAL A 70 7.80 -9.57 -4.75
N LEU A 71 8.30 -8.58 -4.02
CA LEU A 71 9.45 -8.73 -3.12
C LEU A 71 9.06 -9.32 -1.75
N ALA A 72 7.97 -8.83 -1.16
CA ALA A 72 7.56 -9.18 0.19
C ALA A 72 6.88 -10.55 0.27
N LEU A 73 6.24 -11.02 -0.79
CA LEU A 73 5.57 -12.32 -0.82
C LEU A 73 6.53 -13.49 -0.55
N PRO A 74 7.61 -13.69 -1.34
CA PRO A 74 8.56 -14.77 -1.08
C PRO A 74 9.30 -14.58 0.25
N ALA A 75 9.67 -13.33 0.59
CA ALA A 75 10.34 -13.03 1.85
C ALA A 75 9.45 -13.36 3.07
N GLY A 76 8.18 -12.96 3.01
CA GLY A 76 7.20 -13.21 4.07
C GLY A 76 6.89 -14.69 4.24
N MET A 77 6.74 -15.44 3.14
CA MET A 77 6.56 -16.90 3.19
C MET A 77 7.79 -17.61 3.76
N ALA A 78 9.00 -17.20 3.35
CA ALA A 78 10.24 -17.74 3.90
C ALA A 78 10.34 -17.49 5.41
N ILE A 79 10.05 -16.26 5.86
CA ILE A 79 10.06 -15.89 7.27
C ILE A 79 8.95 -16.60 8.07
N ALA A 80 7.76 -16.79 7.49
CA ALA A 80 6.64 -17.41 8.19
C ALA A 80 6.82 -18.92 8.36
N TRP A 81 7.28 -19.62 7.32
CA TRP A 81 7.23 -21.09 7.28
C TRP A 81 8.58 -21.77 7.49
N HIS A 82 9.70 -21.08 7.31
CA HIS A 82 11.03 -21.68 7.42
C HIS A 82 11.78 -21.15 8.65
N ARG A 83 12.44 -22.06 9.37
CA ARG A 83 13.37 -21.73 10.44
C ARG A 83 14.79 -21.79 9.91
N PHE A 84 15.44 -20.64 9.79
CA PHE A 84 16.83 -20.52 9.32
C PHE A 84 17.61 -19.51 10.16
N LYS A 85 18.95 -19.64 10.16
CA LYS A 85 19.84 -18.73 10.88
C LYS A 85 19.79 -17.34 10.24
N GLY A 86 19.54 -16.29 11.02
CA GLY A 86 19.42 -14.91 10.53
C GLY A 86 18.01 -14.45 10.17
N ARG A 87 16.97 -15.27 10.40
CA ARG A 87 15.55 -14.91 10.17
C ARG A 87 15.15 -13.58 10.82
N GLU A 88 15.48 -13.39 12.09
CA GLU A 88 15.14 -12.16 12.83
C GLU A 88 15.90 -10.94 12.29
N ALA A 89 17.16 -11.13 11.85
CA ALA A 89 17.93 -10.06 11.23
C ALA A 89 17.35 -9.65 9.87
N LEU A 90 16.91 -10.62 9.06
CA LEU A 90 16.23 -10.36 7.79
C LEU A 90 14.90 -9.63 8.02
N LEU A 91 14.09 -10.10 8.98
CA LEU A 91 12.84 -9.45 9.34
C LEU A 91 13.09 -8.01 9.82
N GLY A 92 14.07 -7.81 10.70
CA GLY A 92 14.48 -6.49 11.18
C GLY A 92 14.95 -5.57 10.04
N LEU A 93 15.76 -6.09 9.11
CA LEU A 93 16.22 -5.34 7.94
C LEU A 93 15.04 -4.90 7.05
N LEU A 94 14.15 -5.82 6.73
CA LEU A 94 13.00 -5.53 5.86
C LEU A 94 11.96 -4.62 6.53
N LEU A 95 11.88 -4.61 7.86
CA LEU A 95 11.00 -3.71 8.62
C LEU A 95 11.66 -2.38 9.01
N SER A 96 12.99 -2.29 8.90
CA SER A 96 13.76 -1.10 9.29
C SER A 96 13.30 0.23 8.65
N PRO A 97 12.76 0.28 7.41
CA PRO A 97 12.28 1.54 6.84
C PRO A 97 11.17 2.20 7.68
N LEU A 98 10.38 1.43 8.43
CA LEU A 98 9.33 1.95 9.31
C LEU A 98 9.88 2.69 10.53
N MET A 99 11.13 2.43 10.91
CA MET A 99 11.75 3.07 12.08
C MET A 99 12.37 4.42 11.74
N LEU A 100 12.59 4.70 10.45
CA LEU A 100 13.19 5.94 9.98
C LEU A 100 12.12 7.02 9.81
N PRO A 101 12.38 8.27 10.24
CA PRO A 101 11.53 9.39 9.88
C PRO A 101 11.42 9.52 8.36
N HIS A 102 10.19 9.67 7.84
CA HIS A 102 9.94 9.69 6.38
C HIS A 102 10.74 10.76 5.65
N ILE A 103 10.94 11.93 6.27
CA ILE A 103 11.75 13.02 5.70
C ILE A 103 13.21 12.57 5.52
N VAL A 104 13.79 11.90 6.51
CA VAL A 104 15.18 11.42 6.46
C VAL A 104 15.34 10.36 5.36
N LEU A 105 14.41 9.41 5.31
CA LEU A 105 14.40 8.37 4.27
C LEU A 105 14.22 8.99 2.87
N GLY A 106 13.33 9.97 2.72
CA GLY A 106 13.10 10.67 1.47
C GLY A 106 14.33 11.41 0.96
N ILE A 107 15.03 12.15 1.83
CA ILE A 107 16.28 12.85 1.47
C ILE A 107 17.38 11.84 1.10
N ALA A 108 17.50 10.73 1.83
CA ALA A 108 18.46 9.68 1.55
C ALA A 108 18.20 9.02 0.18
N MET A 109 16.93 8.69 -0.12
CA MET A 109 16.52 8.12 -1.40
C MET A 109 16.72 9.09 -2.56
N LEU A 110 16.37 10.37 -2.39
CA LEU A 110 16.61 11.39 -3.41
C LEU A 110 18.10 11.50 -3.75
N ARG A 111 18.96 11.57 -2.73
CA ARG A 111 20.42 11.62 -2.94
C ARG A 111 20.93 10.36 -3.65
N PHE A 112 20.48 9.19 -3.22
CA PHE A 112 20.85 7.90 -3.83
C PHE A 112 20.41 7.79 -5.30
N LEU A 113 19.14 8.11 -5.60
CA LEU A 113 18.61 8.09 -6.96
C LEU A 113 19.28 9.15 -7.85
N THR A 114 19.66 10.30 -7.30
CA THR A 114 20.38 11.34 -8.05
C THR A 114 21.77 10.85 -8.47
N GLN A 115 22.48 10.14 -7.59
CA GLN A 115 23.78 9.52 -7.92
C GLN A 115 23.66 8.45 -9.01
N LEU A 116 22.51 7.77 -9.08
CA LEU A 116 22.20 6.81 -10.13
C LEU A 116 21.64 7.44 -11.41
N GLY A 117 21.42 8.77 -11.45
CA GLY A 117 20.78 9.46 -12.58
C GLY A 117 19.28 9.15 -12.75
N ALA A 118 18.62 8.61 -11.72
CA ALA A 118 17.24 8.14 -11.75
C ALA A 118 16.24 9.00 -10.97
N SER A 119 16.68 10.13 -10.38
CA SER A 119 15.87 10.98 -9.49
C SER A 119 14.62 11.59 -10.12
N SER A 120 14.60 11.81 -11.44
CA SER A 120 13.46 12.37 -12.18
C SER A 120 12.69 11.32 -12.99
N THR A 121 12.86 10.04 -12.68
CA THR A 121 12.25 8.93 -13.44
C THR A 121 11.14 8.26 -12.65
N MET A 122 10.09 7.80 -13.34
CA MET A 122 9.02 7.02 -12.73
C MET A 122 9.56 5.74 -12.07
N ALA A 123 10.54 5.07 -12.69
CA ALA A 123 11.15 3.87 -12.14
C ALA A 123 11.90 4.14 -10.82
N GLY A 124 12.64 5.24 -10.74
CA GLY A 124 13.30 5.67 -9.51
C GLY A 124 12.30 5.96 -8.38
N LEU A 125 11.22 6.67 -8.70
CA LEU A 125 10.14 6.93 -7.74
C LEU A 125 9.46 5.64 -7.26
N VAL A 126 9.14 4.72 -8.18
CA VAL A 126 8.56 3.41 -7.84
C VAL A 126 9.49 2.63 -6.92
N ALA A 127 10.79 2.61 -7.20
CA ALA A 127 11.78 1.93 -6.35
C ALA A 127 11.85 2.54 -4.95
N ALA A 128 11.90 3.87 -4.84
CA ALA A 128 11.91 4.56 -3.54
C ALA A 128 10.64 4.29 -2.74
N HIS A 129 9.46 4.44 -3.36
CA HIS A 129 8.18 4.17 -2.70
C HIS A 129 8.08 2.69 -2.30
N THR A 130 8.58 1.76 -3.11
CA THR A 130 8.60 0.34 -2.77
C THR A 130 9.34 0.08 -1.45
N VAL A 131 10.49 0.72 -1.23
CA VAL A 131 11.23 0.59 0.04
C VAL A 131 10.40 1.07 1.24
N VAL A 132 9.64 2.15 1.05
CA VAL A 132 8.78 2.73 2.10
C VAL A 132 7.58 1.82 2.40
N VAL A 133 6.95 1.25 1.37
CA VAL A 133 5.67 0.54 1.52
C VAL A 133 5.78 -0.98 1.66
N MET A 134 6.90 -1.58 1.25
CA MET A 134 7.18 -3.02 1.40
C MET A 134 6.99 -3.56 2.83
N PRO A 135 7.38 -2.86 3.92
CA PRO A 135 7.18 -3.36 5.27
C PRO A 135 5.71 -3.63 5.63
N TYR A 136 4.76 -2.85 5.10
CA TYR A 136 3.33 -3.04 5.34
C TYR A 136 2.83 -4.33 4.67
N VAL A 137 3.24 -4.56 3.42
CA VAL A 137 2.94 -5.80 2.70
C VAL A 137 3.54 -6.99 3.43
N LEU A 138 4.82 -6.89 3.81
CA LEU A 138 5.53 -7.97 4.51
C LEU A 138 4.81 -8.38 5.79
N ARG A 139 4.39 -7.41 6.62
CA ARG A 139 3.67 -7.70 7.87
C ARG A 139 2.38 -8.48 7.63
N LEU A 140 1.60 -8.09 6.62
CA LEU A 140 0.33 -8.75 6.31
C LEU A 140 0.51 -10.12 5.66
N VAL A 141 1.53 -10.28 4.81
CA VAL A 141 1.90 -11.59 4.26
C VAL A 141 2.36 -12.53 5.37
N VAL A 142 3.25 -12.08 6.27
CA VAL A 142 3.73 -12.90 7.39
C VAL A 142 2.56 -13.28 8.29
N ALA A 143 1.70 -12.32 8.67
CA ALA A 143 0.54 -12.59 9.52
C ALA A 143 -0.41 -13.64 8.88
N ALA A 144 -0.73 -13.47 7.60
CA ALA A 144 -1.56 -14.44 6.88
C ALA A 144 -0.88 -15.81 6.80
N ALA A 145 0.37 -15.86 6.37
CA ALA A 145 1.12 -17.11 6.25
C ALA A 145 1.27 -17.85 7.60
N THR A 146 1.46 -17.13 8.71
CA THR A 146 1.52 -17.76 10.05
C THR A 146 0.19 -18.29 10.56
N GLY A 147 -0.93 -17.75 10.06
CA GLY A 147 -2.28 -18.17 10.46
C GLY A 147 -2.75 -19.48 9.83
N PHE A 148 -2.06 -19.99 8.79
CA PHE A 148 -2.45 -21.21 8.07
C PHE A 148 -1.52 -22.38 8.36
N GLU A 149 -2.11 -23.52 8.70
CA GLU A 149 -1.38 -24.77 8.87
C GLU A 149 -1.07 -25.43 7.51
N ARG A 150 0.20 -25.78 7.27
CA ARG A 150 0.66 -26.36 5.99
C ARG A 150 0.37 -27.85 5.83
N SER A 151 -0.54 -28.42 6.63
CA SER A 151 -0.90 -29.85 6.57
C SER A 151 -1.45 -30.25 5.19
N VAL A 152 -2.29 -29.41 4.59
CA VAL A 152 -2.85 -29.62 3.24
C VAL A 152 -1.77 -29.57 2.16
N ALA A 153 -0.78 -28.68 2.31
CA ALA A 153 0.35 -28.57 1.39
C ALA A 153 1.22 -29.84 1.43
N HIS A 154 1.57 -30.32 2.63
CA HIS A 154 2.34 -31.55 2.80
C HIS A 154 1.60 -32.81 2.31
N ALA A 155 0.27 -32.86 2.47
CA ALA A 155 -0.53 -33.94 1.91
C ALA A 155 -0.47 -33.95 0.37
N ALA A 156 -0.57 -32.78 -0.27
CA ALA A 156 -0.46 -32.67 -1.72
C ALA A 156 0.95 -33.06 -2.23
N GLU A 157 2.01 -32.64 -1.55
CA GLU A 157 3.40 -33.05 -1.84
C GLU A 157 3.57 -34.57 -1.75
N SER A 158 2.99 -35.18 -0.71
CA SER A 158 3.05 -36.64 -0.49
C SER A 158 2.33 -37.45 -1.56
N LEU A 159 1.30 -36.86 -2.20
CA LEU A 159 0.58 -37.44 -3.34
C LEU A 159 1.27 -37.16 -4.70
N GLY A 160 2.46 -36.55 -4.69
CA GLY A 160 3.28 -36.30 -5.88
C GLY A 160 3.07 -34.94 -6.53
N ALA A 161 2.37 -33.99 -5.89
CA ALA A 161 2.27 -32.64 -6.41
C ALA A 161 3.62 -31.91 -6.34
N SER A 162 4.01 -31.24 -7.43
CA SER A 162 5.21 -30.41 -7.46
C SER A 162 5.07 -29.16 -6.57
N ALA A 163 6.19 -28.64 -6.06
CA ALA A 163 6.22 -27.43 -5.23
C ALA A 163 5.52 -26.22 -5.89
N TRP A 164 5.67 -26.05 -7.21
CA TRP A 164 4.97 -24.99 -7.94
C TRP A 164 3.45 -25.19 -7.98
N THR A 165 2.99 -26.44 -8.05
CA THR A 165 1.56 -26.77 -8.02
C THR A 165 0.97 -26.50 -6.63
N VAL A 166 1.69 -26.89 -5.58
CA VAL A 166 1.32 -26.65 -4.18
C VAL A 166 1.26 -25.15 -3.91
N PHE A 167 2.30 -24.40 -4.29
CA PHE A 167 2.33 -22.95 -4.17
C PHE A 167 1.12 -22.30 -4.85
N ARG A 168 0.92 -22.55 -6.14
CA ARG A 168 -0.09 -21.84 -6.93
C ARG A 168 -1.53 -22.25 -6.58
N ARG A 169 -1.78 -23.52 -6.25
CA ARG A 169 -3.13 -24.05 -6.05
C ARG A 169 -3.57 -24.12 -4.59
N ILE A 170 -2.62 -24.11 -3.64
CA ILE A 170 -2.92 -24.29 -2.22
C ILE A 170 -2.43 -23.07 -1.44
N GLU A 171 -1.13 -22.81 -1.43
CA GLU A 171 -0.54 -21.80 -0.54
C GLU A 171 -0.94 -20.38 -0.91
N LEU A 172 -0.79 -20.00 -2.19
CA LEU A 172 -1.08 -18.64 -2.66
C LEU A 172 -2.56 -18.27 -2.48
N PRO A 173 -3.55 -19.10 -2.87
CA PRO A 173 -4.97 -18.80 -2.62
C PRO A 173 -5.31 -18.65 -1.13
N LEU A 174 -4.66 -19.40 -0.25
CA LEU A 174 -4.89 -19.32 1.19
C LEU A 174 -4.40 -17.99 1.77
N ILE A 175 -3.20 -17.55 1.39
CA ILE A 175 -2.64 -16.27 1.87
C ILE A 175 -3.14 -15.05 1.08
N LEU A 176 -3.84 -15.25 -0.04
CA LEU A 176 -4.28 -14.19 -0.95
C LEU A 176 -5.04 -13.05 -0.26
N PRO A 177 -5.96 -13.28 0.70
CA PRO A 177 -6.62 -12.18 1.41
C PRO A 177 -5.63 -11.28 2.16
N GLY A 178 -4.59 -11.87 2.76
CA GLY A 178 -3.51 -11.13 3.42
C GLY A 178 -2.63 -10.37 2.44
N VAL A 179 -2.29 -10.99 1.29
CA VAL A 179 -1.53 -10.34 0.22
C VAL A 179 -2.31 -9.14 -0.34
N ALA A 180 -3.60 -9.31 -0.61
CA ALA A 180 -4.47 -8.25 -1.13
C ALA A 180 -4.63 -7.10 -0.12
N GLY A 181 -4.80 -7.41 1.17
CA GLY A 181 -4.78 -6.39 2.23
C GLY A 181 -3.43 -5.66 2.29
N GLY A 182 -2.32 -6.40 2.14
CA GLY A 182 -0.97 -5.84 2.07
C GLY A 182 -0.81 -4.86 0.92
N TRP A 183 -1.22 -5.28 -0.28
CA TRP A 183 -1.19 -4.46 -1.48
C TRP A 183 -2.02 -3.18 -1.31
N LEU A 184 -3.23 -3.29 -0.74
CA LEU A 184 -4.12 -2.13 -0.54
C LEU A 184 -3.51 -1.11 0.43
N ILE A 185 -2.96 -1.55 1.56
CA ILE A 185 -2.29 -0.64 2.51
C ILE A 185 -1.07 0.01 1.86
N ALA A 186 -0.28 -0.75 1.11
CA ALA A 186 0.88 -0.23 0.39
C ALA A 186 0.49 0.79 -0.69
N PHE A 187 -0.62 0.55 -1.40
CA PHE A 187 -1.16 1.46 -2.38
C PHE A 187 -1.60 2.78 -1.73
N ILE A 188 -2.41 2.71 -0.67
CA ILE A 188 -2.92 3.90 0.04
C ILE A 188 -1.74 4.73 0.57
N ASN A 189 -0.77 4.10 1.21
CA ASN A 189 0.37 4.81 1.80
C ASN A 189 1.39 5.31 0.76
N SER A 190 1.35 4.80 -0.47
CA SER A 190 2.14 5.35 -1.58
C SER A 190 1.42 6.46 -2.32
N PHE A 191 0.10 6.55 -2.17
CA PHE A 191 -0.75 7.53 -2.83
C PHE A 191 -0.92 8.81 -1.99
N ASP A 192 -0.84 8.67 -0.66
CA ASP A 192 -0.72 9.78 0.31
C ASP A 192 0.63 10.50 0.18
#